data_AF-A0A928TYS5-F1
#
_entry.id   AF-A0A928TYS5-F1
#
_cell.length_a   1.000
_cell.length_b   1.000
_cell.length_c   1.000
_cell.angle_alpha   90.00
_cell.angle_beta   90.00
_cell.angle_gamma   90.00
#
_symmetry.space_group_name_H-M   'P 1'
#
loop_
_entity.id
_entity.type
_entity.pdbx_description
1 polymer ?
#
loop_
_entity_poly.entity_id
_entity_poly.type
_entity_poly.pdbx_seq_one_letter_code
_entity_poly.pdbx_strand_id
1 'polypeptide(L)'
;MGILPEFTGALVHDNWATYFKYQLLLHALCNAHHLRELTAVVENDQQQWAALMIACLLAAKQLVAEAIRQVKPNCQSSNCNESTRCMTPLLPSV
;
A
#
# COMPACT_ATOMS: atom_id res chain seq x y z
N MET A 1 -14.16 -8.02 -24.20
CA MET A 1 -13.93 -6.74 -23.49
C MET A 1 -13.84 -7.04 -22.01
N GLY A 2 -12.68 -6.85 -21.39
CA GLY A 2 -12.51 -6.95 -19.93
C GLY A 2 -12.77 -5.60 -19.25
N ILE A 3 -12.90 -5.59 -17.92
CA ILE A 3 -13.20 -4.37 -17.12
C ILE A 3 -11.96 -3.46 -16.98
N LEU A 4 -10.74 -4.00 -17.12
CA LEU A 4 -9.47 -3.28 -16.96
C LEU A 4 -8.53 -3.52 -18.16
N PRO A 5 -8.90 -3.09 -19.39
CA PRO A 5 -8.16 -3.43 -20.61
C PRO A 5 -6.79 -2.73 -20.73
N GLU A 6 -6.64 -1.56 -20.10
CA GLU A 6 -5.43 -0.71 -20.21
C GLU A 6 -4.73 -0.50 -18.86
N PHE A 7 -5.16 -1.22 -17.81
CA PHE A 7 -4.56 -1.04 -16.50
C PHE A 7 -3.13 -1.58 -16.46
N THR A 8 -2.21 -0.74 -16.00
CA THR A 8 -0.80 -1.09 -15.78
C THR A 8 -0.42 -0.81 -14.33
N GLY A 9 0.26 -1.75 -13.68
CA GLY A 9 0.72 -1.62 -12.29
C GLY A 9 0.20 -2.73 -11.39
N ALA A 10 0.20 -2.48 -10.07
CA ALA A 10 -0.31 -3.40 -9.07
C ALA A 10 -1.81 -3.18 -8.82
N LEU A 11 -2.62 -4.20 -9.09
CA LEU A 11 -4.02 -4.25 -8.72
C LEU A 11 -4.12 -4.61 -7.22
N VAL A 12 -4.49 -3.62 -6.40
CA VAL A 12 -4.77 -3.84 -4.97
C VAL A 12 -6.25 -4.18 -4.80
N HIS A 13 -6.56 -5.37 -4.32
CA HIS A 13 -7.95 -5.84 -4.17
C HIS A 13 -8.16 -6.62 -2.86
N ASP A 14 -9.42 -6.90 -2.52
CA ASP A 14 -9.75 -7.82 -1.42
C ASP A 14 -9.43 -9.28 -1.83
N ASN A 15 -9.37 -10.22 -0.89
CA ASN A 15 -8.97 -11.60 -1.20
C ASN A 15 -10.05 -12.41 -1.96
N TRP A 16 -10.87 -11.76 -2.81
CA TRP A 16 -11.89 -12.43 -3.59
C TRP A 16 -11.30 -13.12 -4.82
N ALA A 17 -11.54 -14.43 -4.92
CA ALA A 17 -10.97 -15.32 -5.94
C ALA A 17 -11.17 -14.85 -7.40
N THR A 18 -12.23 -14.08 -7.67
CA THR A 18 -12.57 -13.59 -9.02
C THR A 18 -11.54 -12.61 -9.56
N TYR A 19 -10.87 -11.83 -8.71
CA TYR A 19 -9.85 -10.87 -9.12
C TYR A 19 -8.58 -11.55 -9.65
N PHE A 20 -8.25 -12.76 -9.17
CA PHE A 20 -7.08 -13.52 -9.64
C PHE A 20 -7.21 -14.02 -11.09
N LYS A 21 -8.35 -13.80 -11.75
CA LYS A 21 -8.52 -14.06 -13.18
C LYS A 21 -7.73 -13.09 -14.06
N TYR A 22 -7.30 -11.93 -13.54
CA TYR A 22 -6.48 -10.97 -14.27
C TYR A 22 -4.98 -11.34 -14.26
N GLN A 23 -4.65 -12.52 -14.79
CA GLN A 23 -3.32 -13.15 -14.69
C GLN A 23 -2.14 -12.32 -15.22
N LEU A 24 -2.40 -11.34 -16.08
CA LEU A 24 -1.37 -10.46 -16.66
C LEU A 24 -1.06 -9.24 -15.78
N LEU A 25 -1.80 -9.03 -14.69
CA LEU A 25 -1.61 -7.91 -13.77
C LEU A 25 -0.78 -8.34 -12.56
N LEU A 26 -0.02 -7.40 -12.00
CA LEU A 26 0.57 -7.60 -10.68
C LEU A 26 -0.55 -7.49 -9.65
N HIS A 27 -0.57 -8.39 -8.67
CA HIS A 27 -1.59 -8.43 -7.62
C HIS A 27 -1.01 -8.03 -6.27
N ALA A 28 -1.77 -7.23 -5.53
CA ALA A 28 -1.54 -6.96 -4.11
C ALA A 28 -2.86 -7.12 -3.35
N LEU A 29 -2.77 -7.63 -2.12
CA LEU A 29 -3.94 -7.72 -1.25
C LEU A 29 -4.09 -6.45 -0.41
N CYS A 30 -5.33 -6.04 -0.22
CA CYS A 30 -5.65 -4.82 0.50
C CYS A 30 -5.52 -5.04 2.01
N ASN A 31 -4.50 -4.41 2.61
CA ASN A 31 -4.26 -4.47 4.05
C ASN A 31 -5.45 -3.98 4.89
N ALA A 32 -6.25 -3.03 4.40
CA ALA A 32 -7.45 -2.59 5.13
C ALA A 32 -8.51 -3.69 5.26
N HIS A 33 -8.66 -4.53 4.23
CA HIS A 33 -9.55 -5.69 4.30
C HIS A 33 -8.99 -6.76 5.25
N HIS A 34 -7.68 -7.03 5.20
CA HIS A 34 -7.04 -7.91 6.17
C HIS A 34 -7.21 -7.44 7.61
N LEU A 35 -7.05 -6.14 7.89
CA LEU A 35 -7.27 -5.61 9.24
C LEU A 35 -8.70 -5.87 9.73
N ARG A 36 -9.71 -5.71 8.86
CA ARG A 36 -11.11 -6.00 9.20
C ARG A 36 -11.33 -7.49 9.48
N GLU A 37 -10.81 -8.37 8.62
CA GLU A 37 -10.91 -9.82 8.80
C GLU A 37 -10.19 -10.30 10.07
N LEU A 38 -8.97 -9.82 10.30
CA LEU A 38 -8.20 -10.14 11.49
C LEU A 38 -8.88 -9.62 12.76
N THR A 39 -9.54 -8.47 12.71
CA THR A 39 -10.33 -7.95 13.85
C THR A 39 -11.46 -8.92 14.19
N ALA A 40 -12.19 -9.42 13.18
CA ALA A 40 -13.23 -10.41 13.41
C ALA A 40 -12.67 -11.72 14.02
N VAL A 41 -11.48 -12.16 13.60
CA VAL A 41 -10.80 -13.34 14.17
C VAL A 41 -10.39 -13.10 15.64
N VAL A 42 -9.95 -11.88 15.98
CA VAL A 42 -9.67 -11.52 17.38
C VAL A 42 -10.96 -11.52 18.20
N GLU A 43 -12.02 -10.89 17.71
CA GLU A 43 -13.27 -10.69 18.46
C GLU A 43 -14.05 -12.00 18.63
N ASN A 44 -14.20 -12.78 17.56
CA ASN A 44 -15.07 -13.95 17.53
C ASN A 44 -14.32 -15.23 17.92
N ASP A 45 -13.09 -15.40 17.43
CA ASP A 45 -12.34 -16.64 17.58
C ASP A 45 -11.25 -16.54 18.67
N GLN A 46 -11.04 -15.35 19.25
CA GLN A 46 -10.09 -15.07 20.33
C GLN A 46 -8.65 -15.53 20.03
N GLN A 47 -8.26 -15.49 18.75
CA GLN A 47 -6.95 -15.95 18.32
C GLN A 47 -5.88 -14.89 18.49
N GLN A 48 -4.92 -15.15 19.38
CA GLN A 48 -3.84 -14.20 19.68
C GLN A 48 -2.96 -13.87 18.46
N TRP A 49 -2.75 -14.83 17.56
CA TRP A 49 -1.93 -14.61 16.36
C TRP A 49 -2.51 -13.52 15.45
N ALA A 50 -3.83 -13.33 15.44
CA ALA A 50 -4.47 -12.31 14.61
C ALA A 50 -4.18 -10.89 15.13
N ALA A 51 -4.15 -10.72 16.45
CA ALA A 51 -3.74 -9.47 17.07
C ALA A 51 -2.26 -9.13 16.78
N LEU A 52 -1.39 -10.15 16.82
CA LEU A 52 0.02 -9.99 16.44
C LEU A 52 0.19 -9.61 14.96
N MET A 53 -0.63 -10.19 14.07
CA MET A 53 -0.62 -9.85 12.65
C MET A 53 -1.11 -8.42 12.39
N ILE A 54 -2.17 -7.97 13.08
CA ILE A 54 -2.62 -6.56 13.04
C ILE A 54 -1.47 -5.63 13.43
N ALA A 55 -0.79 -5.92 14.54
CA ALA A 55 0.34 -5.12 15.00
C ALA A 55 1.48 -5.09 13.97
N CYS A 56 1.80 -6.24 13.36
CA CYS A 56 2.80 -6.35 12.30
C CYS A 56 2.46 -5.46 11.09
N LEU A 57 1.23 -5.52 10.57
CA LEU A 57 0.80 -4.72 9.42
C LEU A 57 0.84 -3.21 9.72
N LEU A 58 0.42 -2.80 10.91
CA LEU A 58 0.46 -1.40 11.32
C LEU A 58 1.90 -0.89 11.52
N ALA A 59 2.78 -1.72 12.09
CA ALA A 59 4.20 -1.40 12.22
C ALA A 59 4.87 -1.25 10.85
N ALA A 60 4.61 -2.17 9.91
CA ALA A 60 5.13 -2.07 8.55
C ALA A 60 4.68 -0.76 7.86
N LYS A 61 3.40 -0.39 7.98
CA LYS A 61 2.88 0.89 7.47
C LYS A 61 3.62 2.09 8.07
N GLN A 62 3.88 2.08 9.38
CA GLN A 62 4.60 3.16 10.06
C GLN A 62 6.05 3.26 9.58
N LEU A 63 6.74 2.13 9.39
CA LEU A 63 8.11 2.10 8.91
C LEU A 63 8.22 2.66 7.48
N VAL A 64 7.30 2.30 6.59
CA VAL A 64 7.24 2.86 5.23
C VAL A 64 6.99 4.37 5.27
N ALA A 65 6.04 4.82 6.09
CA ALA A 65 5.76 6.25 6.25
C ALA A 65 6.98 7.02 6.76
N GLU A 66 7.74 6.45 7.70
CA GLU A 66 8.98 7.04 8.20
C GLU A 66 10.05 7.11 7.13
N ALA A 67 10.30 6.01 6.40
CA ALA A 67 11.27 5.98 5.32
C ALA A 67 10.96 7.04 4.24
N ILE A 68 9.68 7.19 3.87
CA ILE A 68 9.24 8.22 2.91
C ILE A 68 9.54 9.63 3.44
N ARG A 69 9.34 9.90 4.74
CA ARG A 69 9.64 11.21 5.34
C ARG A 69 11.13 11.54 5.31
N GLN A 70 11.99 10.54 5.49
CA GLN A 70 13.45 10.70 5.47
C GLN A 70 13.99 10.98 4.06
N VAL A 71 13.30 10.50 3.02
CA VAL A 71 13.62 10.77 1.60
C VAL A 71 13.13 12.17 1.16
N LYS A 72 12.86 13.09 2.10
CA LYS A 72 12.54 14.49 1.78
C LYS A 72 13.54 15.04 0.77
N PRO A 73 13.10 15.54 -0.41
CA PRO A 73 14.02 16.08 -1.39
C PRO A 73 14.76 17.25 -0.76
N ASN A 74 16.08 17.14 -0.72
CA ASN A 74 16.95 18.23 -0.32
C ASN A 74 16.87 19.34 -1.37
N CYS A 75 15.83 20.19 -1.30
CA CYS A 75 15.79 21.44 -2.04
C CYS A 75 16.38 22.53 -1.14
N GLN A 76 17.72 22.53 -1.06
CA GLN A 76 18.51 23.63 -0.48
C GLN A 76 19.42 24.24 -1.55
N SER A 77 18.92 24.47 -2.77
CA SER A 77 19.58 25.42 -3.66
C SER A 77 18.85 26.75 -3.54
N SER A 78 19.61 27.79 -3.22
CA SER A 78 19.19 29.17 -3.00
C SER A 78 18.62 29.89 -4.24
N ASN A 79 18.07 29.16 -5.21
CA ASN A 79 17.58 29.70 -6.49
C ASN A 79 16.39 28.91 -7.08
N CYS A 80 15.41 28.51 -6.27
CA CYS A 80 14.10 28.08 -6.79
C CYS A 80 13.27 29.31 -7.17
N ASN A 81 13.34 29.73 -8.44
CA ASN A 81 12.30 30.58 -9.02
C ASN A 81 11.07 29.72 -9.35
N GLU A 82 9.88 30.28 -9.15
CA GLU A 82 8.58 29.60 -8.99
C GLU A 82 8.02 28.79 -10.18
N SER A 83 8.83 28.32 -11.13
CA SER A 83 8.30 27.64 -12.33
C SER A 83 8.75 26.19 -12.56
N THR A 84 9.43 25.55 -11.61
CA THR A 84 9.72 24.12 -11.73
C THR A 84 9.26 23.39 -10.48
N ARG A 85 7.99 22.95 -10.55
CA ARG A 85 7.39 21.96 -9.66
C ARG A 85 8.42 20.86 -9.43
N CYS A 86 8.97 20.84 -8.22
CA CYS A 86 9.91 19.82 -7.75
C CYS A 86 9.23 18.46 -7.97
N MET A 87 9.57 17.78 -9.07
CA MET A 87 9.10 16.42 -9.32
C MET A 87 9.78 15.55 -8.27
N THR A 88 9.05 15.31 -7.20
CA THR A 88 9.36 14.25 -6.24
C THR A 88 9.56 12.95 -7.04
N PRO A 89 10.56 12.11 -6.70
CA PRO A 89 10.58 10.77 -7.22
C PRO A 89 9.31 10.09 -6.72
N LEU A 90 8.44 9.68 -7.64
CA LEU A 90 7.41 8.69 -7.37
C LEU A 90 8.17 7.44 -6.90
N LEU A 91 8.34 7.29 -5.59
CA LEU A 91 8.66 5.99 -5.02
C LEU A 91 7.52 5.05 -5.46
N PRO A 92 7.83 3.91 -6.10
CA PRO A 92 6.82 2.93 -6.41
C PRO A 92 6.19 2.51 -5.09
N SER A 93 4.90 2.79 -4.95
CA SER A 93 4.15 2.45 -3.76
C SER A 93 4.08 0.92 -3.67
N VAL A 94 4.79 0.36 -2.70
CA VAL A 94 4.60 -0.99 -2.17
C VAL A 94 4.06 -0.86 -0.75
#